data_AF-A0A3C1NEX4-F1
#
_entry.id   AF-A0A3C1NEX4-F1
#
_cell.length_a   1.000
_cell.length_b   1.000
_cell.length_c   1.000
_cell.angle_alpha   90.00
_cell.angle_beta   90.00
_cell.angle_gamma   90.00
#
_symmetry.space_group_name_H-M   'P 1'
#
loop_
_entity.id
_entity.type
_entity.pdbx_description
1 polymer ?
#
loop_
_entity_poly.entity_id
_entity_poly.type
_entity_poly.pdbx_seq_one_letter_code
_entity_poly.pdbx_strand_id
1 'polypeptide(L)'
;APILTASEGVAKIFAPGGRPMPAGATFRNAELAETLSWLAEDGARLFLDGDVGQAIVAQSLDLGGYLTAEDLRRYRVERREPLYWRHAGASVALNPPPAASGALIAYGLAYLEALAEAGRALDAMALRAAMEATNQARATHGEGLAARLAGGVLAKEMREAARQPASYRGTTHVSVIDADGNAASVSLSNGEGNGTIVGNFGFMLNNMLGEEDLATDGLHAWREGTRLSSMMAPTIILQSDGTVTALGTGGSNRIRTAILQVAVNLLDHDMSLEAAVEAPRLHVERDGAISFEPGLPEAVQAEFLSLEEKAHAWPERNLFFGGVHATRRRPKGGVEGAGDPRRRGVASIV
;
A
#
# COMPACT_ATOMS: atom_id res chain seq x y z
N ALA A 1 -21.17 3.59 -7.36
CA ALA A 1 -19.93 4.38 -7.31
C ALA A 1 -20.11 5.59 -8.21
N PRO A 2 -20.31 6.80 -7.65
CA PRO A 2 -20.58 8.02 -8.42
C PRO A 2 -19.54 8.30 -9.52
N ILE A 3 -18.28 7.92 -9.27
CA ILE A 3 -17.18 8.17 -10.21
C ILE A 3 -17.30 7.42 -11.54
N LEU A 4 -17.82 6.18 -11.53
CA LEU A 4 -17.97 5.35 -12.74
C LEU A 4 -19.06 5.87 -13.70
N THR A 5 -19.78 6.90 -13.27
CA THR A 5 -20.84 7.58 -14.03
C THR A 5 -20.66 9.10 -14.02
N ALA A 6 -19.47 9.60 -13.63
CA ALA A 6 -19.24 11.03 -13.40
C ALA A 6 -19.16 11.86 -14.69
N SER A 7 -18.70 11.25 -15.79
CA SER A 7 -18.64 11.86 -17.10
C SER A 7 -19.13 10.89 -18.17
N GLU A 8 -19.51 11.40 -19.33
CA GLU A 8 -19.97 10.59 -20.46
C GLU A 8 -18.91 9.57 -20.90
N GLY A 9 -17.64 10.00 -20.98
CA GLY A 9 -16.52 9.11 -21.33
C GLY A 9 -16.34 7.95 -20.34
N VAL A 10 -16.42 8.23 -19.04
CA VAL A 10 -16.32 7.18 -18.01
C VAL A 10 -17.55 6.26 -18.04
N ALA A 11 -18.76 6.83 -18.16
CA ALA A 11 -19.99 6.06 -18.22
C ALA A 11 -20.03 5.14 -19.45
N LYS A 12 -19.53 5.59 -20.61
CA LYS A 12 -19.41 4.78 -21.84
C LYS A 12 -18.58 3.50 -21.61
N ILE A 13 -17.53 3.58 -20.79
CA ILE A 13 -16.63 2.45 -20.51
C ILE A 13 -17.18 1.56 -19.38
N PHE A 14 -17.57 2.15 -18.25
CA PHE A 14 -17.86 1.39 -17.02
C PHE A 14 -19.35 1.14 -16.77
N ALA A 15 -20.22 1.94 -17.38
CA ALA A 15 -21.67 1.89 -17.21
C ALA A 15 -22.44 1.94 -18.54
N PRO A 16 -22.07 1.12 -19.55
CA PRO A 16 -22.79 1.10 -20.83
C PRO A 16 -24.27 0.74 -20.58
N GLY A 17 -25.18 1.65 -20.95
CA GLY A 17 -26.61 1.53 -20.63
C GLY A 17 -27.05 2.25 -19.34
N GLY A 18 -26.22 3.13 -18.79
CA GLY A 18 -26.57 4.01 -17.67
C GLY A 18 -26.46 3.38 -16.29
N ARG A 19 -25.93 2.16 -16.18
CA ARG A 19 -25.68 1.46 -14.92
C ARG A 19 -24.33 0.75 -14.96
N PRO A 20 -23.55 0.73 -13.86
CA PRO A 20 -22.30 -0.01 -13.79
C PRO A 20 -22.49 -1.48 -14.20
N MET A 21 -21.52 -2.04 -14.90
CA MET A 21 -21.57 -3.44 -15.33
C MET A 21 -21.76 -4.39 -14.14
N PRO A 22 -22.66 -5.39 -14.25
CA PRO A 22 -22.89 -6.35 -13.19
C PRO A 22 -21.75 -7.36 -13.07
N ALA A 23 -21.66 -8.03 -11.91
CA ALA A 23 -20.73 -9.13 -11.73
C ALA A 23 -20.97 -10.24 -12.78
N GLY A 24 -19.88 -10.78 -13.35
CA GLY A 24 -19.94 -11.77 -14.42
C GLY A 24 -20.06 -11.19 -15.83
N ALA A 25 -20.31 -9.88 -15.99
CA ALA A 25 -20.28 -9.24 -17.31
C ALA A 25 -18.85 -9.22 -17.89
N THR A 26 -18.75 -9.36 -19.21
CA THR A 26 -17.47 -9.19 -19.91
C THR A 26 -17.17 -7.71 -20.09
N PHE A 27 -16.10 -7.23 -19.44
CA PHE A 27 -15.58 -5.88 -19.64
C PHE A 27 -14.66 -5.82 -20.87
N ARG A 28 -14.79 -4.76 -21.68
CA ARG A 28 -13.92 -4.48 -22.82
C ARG A 28 -13.54 -3.01 -22.85
N ASN A 29 -12.27 -2.73 -23.15
CA ASN A 29 -11.76 -1.37 -23.30
C ASN A 29 -10.75 -1.35 -24.46
N ALA A 30 -11.26 -1.14 -25.68
CA ALA A 30 -10.45 -1.18 -26.91
C ALA A 30 -9.44 -0.03 -26.96
N GLU A 31 -9.88 1.18 -26.53
CA GLU A 31 -9.04 2.38 -26.45
C GLU A 31 -7.81 2.15 -25.53
N LEU A 32 -8.00 1.48 -24.38
CA LEU A 32 -6.89 1.11 -23.51
C LEU A 32 -5.98 0.04 -24.14
N ALA A 33 -6.54 -0.92 -24.88
CA ALA A 33 -5.74 -1.96 -25.54
C ALA A 33 -4.82 -1.36 -26.61
N GLU A 34 -5.32 -0.40 -27.40
CA GLU A 34 -4.50 0.36 -28.37
C GLU A 34 -3.44 1.19 -27.65
N THR A 35 -3.81 1.88 -26.57
CA THR A 35 -2.86 2.66 -25.75
C THR A 35 -1.73 1.81 -25.20
N LEU A 36 -2.03 0.60 -24.72
CA LEU A 36 -1.01 -0.34 -24.24
C LEU A 36 -0.12 -0.86 -25.38
N SER A 37 -0.65 -0.98 -26.60
CA SER A 37 0.12 -1.36 -27.79
C SER A 37 1.11 -0.25 -28.17
N TRP A 38 0.65 1.01 -28.20
CA TRP A 38 1.52 2.17 -28.41
C TRP A 38 2.56 2.30 -27.29
N LEU A 39 2.20 2.03 -26.04
CA LEU A 39 3.15 2.05 -24.93
C LEU A 39 4.27 1.01 -25.10
N ALA A 40 3.95 -0.17 -25.66
CA ALA A 40 4.94 -1.20 -25.94
C ALA A 40 5.92 -0.78 -27.06
N GLU A 41 5.45 -0.01 -28.04
CA GLU A 41 6.25 0.48 -29.19
C GLU A 41 7.06 1.74 -28.85
N ASP A 42 6.42 2.76 -28.29
CA ASP A 42 6.99 4.10 -28.06
C ASP A 42 7.62 4.26 -26.66
N GLY A 43 7.31 3.34 -25.74
CA GLY A 43 7.74 3.40 -24.36
C GLY A 43 7.25 4.66 -23.64
N ALA A 44 8.04 5.14 -22.68
CA ALA A 44 7.65 6.27 -21.83
C ALA A 44 7.41 7.58 -22.60
N ARG A 45 7.99 7.75 -23.80
CA ARG A 45 7.81 8.97 -24.61
C ARG A 45 6.34 9.26 -24.92
N LEU A 46 5.53 8.21 -25.10
CA LEU A 46 4.09 8.32 -25.32
C LEU A 46 3.42 9.25 -24.30
N PHE A 47 3.84 9.17 -23.03
CA PHE A 47 3.31 9.96 -21.92
C PHE A 47 4.05 11.28 -21.65
N LEU A 48 5.28 11.44 -22.15
CA LEU A 48 6.12 12.61 -21.86
C LEU A 48 5.95 13.71 -22.90
N ASP A 49 6.09 13.36 -24.18
CA ASP A 49 6.02 14.27 -25.32
C ASP A 49 5.17 13.75 -26.49
N GLY A 50 4.63 12.53 -26.38
CA GLY A 50 3.69 11.93 -27.32
C GLY A 50 2.22 12.35 -27.12
N ASP A 51 1.34 11.71 -27.89
CA ASP A 51 -0.08 12.07 -27.99
C ASP A 51 -0.84 11.91 -26.68
N VAL A 52 -0.49 10.90 -25.86
CA VAL A 52 -1.08 10.72 -24.53
C VAL A 52 -0.70 11.89 -23.63
N GLY A 53 0.57 12.29 -23.62
CA GLY A 53 1.02 13.45 -22.84
C GLY A 53 0.30 14.74 -23.23
N GLN A 54 0.09 14.96 -24.53
CA GLN A 54 -0.66 16.12 -25.03
C GLN A 54 -2.13 16.08 -24.59
N ALA A 55 -2.79 14.93 -24.66
CA ALA A 55 -4.17 14.78 -24.20
C ALA A 55 -4.33 14.96 -22.68
N ILE A 56 -3.36 14.50 -21.89
CA ILE A 56 -3.31 14.74 -20.44
C ILE A 56 -3.27 16.24 -20.15
N VAL A 57 -2.40 16.99 -20.84
CA VAL A 57 -2.27 18.45 -20.66
C VAL A 57 -3.54 19.17 -21.11
N ALA A 58 -4.09 18.80 -22.27
CA ALA A 58 -5.33 19.39 -22.77
C ALA A 58 -6.48 19.18 -21.77
N GLN A 59 -6.69 17.95 -21.31
CA GLN A 59 -7.70 17.63 -20.30
C GLN A 59 -7.47 18.43 -19.00
N SER A 60 -6.22 18.52 -18.53
CA SER A 60 -5.92 19.31 -17.33
C SER A 60 -6.35 20.75 -17.52
N LEU A 61 -5.98 21.40 -18.63
CA LEU A 61 -6.33 22.80 -18.90
C LEU A 61 -7.83 23.02 -19.04
N ASP A 62 -8.52 22.14 -19.76
CA ASP A 62 -9.98 22.22 -19.99
C ASP A 62 -10.78 22.11 -18.68
N LEU A 63 -10.24 21.37 -17.70
CA LEU A 63 -10.84 21.18 -16.37
C LEU A 63 -10.32 22.18 -15.32
N GLY A 64 -9.54 23.19 -15.73
CA GLY A 64 -8.99 24.20 -14.81
C GLY A 64 -7.85 23.69 -13.91
N GLY A 65 -7.23 22.57 -14.29
CA GLY A 65 -6.03 22.02 -13.66
C GLY A 65 -4.74 22.73 -14.07
N TYR A 66 -3.64 22.34 -13.44
CA TYR A 66 -2.36 23.06 -13.49
C TYR A 66 -1.25 22.29 -14.22
N LEU A 67 -1.52 21.08 -14.69
CA LEU A 67 -0.51 20.21 -15.29
C LEU A 67 -0.12 20.72 -16.68
N THR A 68 1.18 20.93 -16.88
CA THR A 68 1.74 21.42 -18.14
C THR A 68 2.55 20.35 -18.86
N ALA A 69 2.83 20.58 -20.15
CA ALA A 69 3.75 19.72 -20.91
C ALA A 69 5.17 19.73 -20.33
N GLU A 70 5.58 20.83 -19.69
CA GLU A 70 6.88 20.91 -19.04
C GLU A 70 6.94 20.04 -17.78
N ASP A 71 5.86 19.95 -17.02
CA ASP A 71 5.78 19.05 -15.86
C ASP A 71 5.97 17.58 -16.27
N LEU A 72 5.30 17.17 -17.36
CA LEU A 72 5.45 15.83 -17.94
C LEU A 72 6.90 15.60 -18.39
N ARG A 73 7.50 16.52 -19.15
CA ARG A 73 8.89 16.37 -19.64
C ARG A 73 9.94 16.39 -18.54
N ARG A 74 9.69 17.07 -17.42
CA ARG A 74 10.58 17.11 -16.26
C ARG A 74 10.46 15.89 -15.35
N TYR A 75 9.36 15.13 -15.44
CA TYR A 75 9.15 13.96 -14.60
C TYR A 75 10.28 12.94 -14.77
N ARG A 76 10.81 12.46 -13.64
CA ARG A 76 11.78 11.35 -13.59
C ARG A 76 11.36 10.33 -12.53
N VAL A 77 11.69 9.06 -12.77
CA VAL A 77 11.58 8.02 -11.74
C VAL A 77 12.81 8.12 -10.82
N GLU A 78 12.59 8.24 -9.52
CA GLU A 78 13.68 8.24 -8.53
C GLU A 78 14.05 6.81 -8.17
N ARG A 79 15.33 6.48 -8.26
CA ARG A 79 15.89 5.26 -7.69
C ARG A 79 16.36 5.56 -6.28
N ARG A 80 15.90 4.78 -5.31
CA ARG A 80 16.25 4.96 -3.89
C ARG A 80 16.66 3.63 -3.29
N GLU A 81 17.64 3.69 -2.40
CA GLU A 81 18.00 2.56 -1.56
C GLU A 81 16.85 2.26 -0.58
N PRO A 82 16.46 0.99 -0.42
CA PRO A 82 15.46 0.61 0.57
C PRO A 82 15.86 1.00 1.99
N LEU A 83 14.87 1.25 2.84
CA LEU A 83 15.07 1.26 4.28
C LEU A 83 15.23 -0.18 4.74
N TYR A 84 16.45 -0.59 5.07
CA TYR A 84 16.72 -1.90 5.64
C TYR A 84 16.50 -1.90 7.15
N TRP A 85 15.68 -2.83 7.63
CA TRP A 85 15.51 -3.13 9.05
C TRP A 85 15.93 -4.57 9.32
N ARG A 86 16.48 -4.87 10.50
CA ARG A 86 16.76 -6.25 10.93
C ARG A 86 15.69 -6.67 11.92
N HIS A 87 15.09 -7.83 11.70
CA HIS A 87 14.08 -8.39 12.60
C HIS A 87 14.18 -9.91 12.64
N ALA A 88 14.23 -10.52 13.82
CA ALA A 88 14.31 -11.97 14.01
C ALA A 88 15.38 -12.66 13.11
N GLY A 89 16.56 -12.02 12.96
CA GLY A 89 17.66 -12.52 12.12
C GLY A 89 17.51 -12.32 10.61
N ALA A 90 16.35 -11.84 10.13
CA ALA A 90 16.11 -11.47 8.74
C ALA A 90 16.43 -9.99 8.47
N SER A 91 16.66 -9.65 7.20
CA SER A 91 16.71 -8.28 6.70
C SER A 91 15.42 -7.97 5.94
N VAL A 92 14.69 -6.96 6.42
CA VAL A 92 13.45 -6.48 5.82
C VAL A 92 13.75 -5.19 5.06
N ALA A 93 13.70 -5.25 3.73
CA ALA A 93 13.83 -4.10 2.85
C ALA A 93 12.47 -3.42 2.67
N LEU A 94 12.36 -2.18 3.15
CA LEU A 94 11.13 -1.40 3.21
C LEU A 94 11.21 -0.16 2.32
N ASN A 95 10.06 0.36 1.93
CA ASN A 95 9.95 1.54 1.08
C ASN A 95 10.51 2.79 1.81
N PRO A 96 11.52 3.51 1.24
CA PRO A 96 12.12 4.68 1.86
C PRO A 96 11.26 5.94 1.69
N PRO A 97 11.62 7.08 2.33
CA PRO A 97 11.03 8.38 2.08
C PRO A 97 11.00 8.73 0.59
N PRO A 98 9.93 9.40 0.11
CA PRO A 98 8.92 10.13 0.88
C PRO A 98 7.82 9.27 1.50
N ALA A 99 7.79 7.95 1.26
CA ALA A 99 6.81 7.07 1.89
C ALA A 99 7.08 6.93 3.40
N ALA A 100 6.06 7.12 4.23
CA ALA A 100 6.19 6.98 5.68
C ALA A 100 6.08 5.52 6.14
N SER A 101 5.48 4.66 5.32
CA SER A 101 5.10 3.30 5.66
C SER A 101 6.28 2.42 6.10
N GLY A 102 7.42 2.51 5.41
CA GLY A 102 8.61 1.71 5.74
C GLY A 102 9.12 2.01 7.15
N ALA A 103 9.30 3.29 7.49
CA ALA A 103 9.76 3.68 8.82
C ALA A 103 8.76 3.26 9.92
N LEU A 104 7.46 3.31 9.63
CA LEU A 104 6.40 2.89 10.56
C LEU A 104 6.36 1.37 10.75
N ILE A 105 6.62 0.58 9.70
CA ILE A 105 6.72 -0.89 9.80
C ILE A 105 7.96 -1.27 10.61
N ALA A 106 9.12 -0.69 10.28
CA ALA A 106 10.36 -0.90 11.03
C ALA A 106 10.19 -0.54 12.51
N TYR A 107 9.46 0.53 12.81
CA TYR A 107 9.16 0.91 14.18
C TYR A 107 8.27 -0.12 14.90
N GLY A 108 7.22 -0.62 14.23
CA GLY A 108 6.39 -1.68 14.77
C GLY A 108 7.18 -2.95 15.07
N LEU A 109 8.10 -3.34 14.19
CA LEU A 109 9.02 -4.46 14.39
C LEU A 109 9.93 -4.22 15.61
N ALA A 110 10.60 -3.07 15.69
CA ALA A 110 11.45 -2.69 16.81
C ALA A 110 10.71 -2.71 18.17
N TYR A 111 9.45 -2.25 18.16
CA TYR A 111 8.62 -2.26 19.36
C TYR A 111 8.29 -3.69 19.81
N LEU A 112 7.96 -4.58 18.86
CA LEU A 112 7.71 -5.98 19.15
C LEU A 112 8.97 -6.70 19.63
N GLU A 113 10.13 -6.42 19.05
CA GLU A 113 11.43 -6.95 19.54
C GLU A 113 11.66 -6.58 21.01
N ALA A 114 11.46 -5.30 21.37
CA ALA A 114 11.60 -4.86 22.75
C ALA A 114 10.60 -5.54 23.71
N LEU A 115 9.37 -5.82 23.25
CA LEU A 115 8.41 -6.61 24.02
C LEU A 115 8.88 -8.06 24.20
N ALA A 116 9.37 -8.70 23.14
CA ALA A 116 9.89 -10.06 23.20
C ALA A 116 11.11 -10.19 24.14
N GLU A 117 12.05 -9.23 24.08
CA GLU A 117 13.19 -9.15 24.99
C GLU A 117 12.76 -9.00 26.46
N ALA A 118 11.64 -8.33 26.70
CA ALA A 118 11.00 -8.23 28.02
C ALA A 118 10.17 -9.47 28.40
N GLY A 119 10.21 -10.55 27.62
CA GLY A 119 9.52 -11.81 27.88
C GLY A 119 8.02 -11.80 27.56
N ARG A 120 7.55 -10.84 26.76
CA ARG A 120 6.14 -10.77 26.31
C ARG A 120 5.95 -11.62 25.05
N ALA A 121 4.83 -12.34 24.99
CA ALA A 121 4.42 -13.03 23.77
C ALA A 121 4.08 -12.01 22.66
N LEU A 122 4.43 -12.35 21.42
CA LEU A 122 4.10 -11.54 20.24
C LEU A 122 2.70 -11.89 19.73
N ASP A 123 1.69 -11.69 20.58
CA ASP A 123 0.29 -12.00 20.28
C ASP A 123 -0.49 -10.76 19.77
N ALA A 124 -1.80 -10.90 19.65
CA ALA A 124 -2.69 -9.82 19.23
C ALA A 124 -2.65 -8.60 20.17
N MET A 125 -2.34 -8.78 21.46
CA MET A 125 -2.18 -7.67 22.40
C MET A 125 -0.88 -6.91 22.15
N ALA A 126 0.21 -7.64 21.88
CA ALA A 126 1.48 -7.03 21.47
C ALA A 126 1.35 -6.28 20.14
N LEU A 127 0.64 -6.86 19.17
CA LEU A 127 0.34 -6.21 17.88
C LEU A 127 -0.47 -4.92 18.06
N ARG A 128 -1.52 -4.93 18.90
CA ARG A 128 -2.28 -3.72 19.23
C ARG A 128 -1.36 -2.64 19.82
N ALA A 129 -0.54 -2.99 20.82
CA ALA A 129 0.37 -2.05 21.46
C ALA A 129 1.39 -1.46 20.47
N ALA A 130 1.94 -2.30 19.58
CA ALA A 130 2.84 -1.84 18.52
C ALA A 130 2.16 -0.88 17.55
N MET A 131 0.90 -1.13 17.17
CA MET A 131 0.13 -0.23 16.30
C MET A 131 -0.19 1.11 16.98
N GLU A 132 -0.59 1.10 18.25
CA GLU A 132 -0.80 2.31 19.05
C GLU A 132 0.49 3.14 19.15
N ALA A 133 1.61 2.49 19.50
CA ALA A 133 2.91 3.14 19.57
C ALA A 133 3.32 3.72 18.21
N THR A 134 3.04 3.01 17.10
CA THR A 134 3.32 3.47 15.74
C THR A 134 2.50 4.71 15.37
N ASN A 135 1.23 4.76 15.79
CA ASN A 135 0.37 5.92 15.58
C ASN A 135 0.89 7.15 16.37
N GLN A 136 1.37 6.95 17.60
CA GLN A 136 2.01 8.00 18.40
C GLN A 136 3.33 8.47 17.78
N ALA A 137 4.18 7.55 17.34
CA ALA A 137 5.44 7.86 16.66
C ALA A 137 5.19 8.68 15.40
N ARG A 138 4.18 8.33 14.61
CA ARG A 138 3.78 9.09 13.43
C ARG A 138 3.37 10.52 13.77
N ALA A 139 2.57 10.70 14.82
CA ALA A 139 2.07 12.00 15.26
C ALA A 139 3.18 12.92 15.80
N THR A 140 4.25 12.33 16.33
CA THR A 140 5.40 13.03 16.93
C THR A 140 6.63 13.02 16.01
N HIS A 141 6.48 12.58 14.76
CA HIS A 141 7.59 12.45 13.79
C HIS A 141 8.78 11.62 14.31
N GLY A 142 8.48 10.60 15.11
CA GLY A 142 9.45 9.69 15.68
C GLY A 142 10.12 10.20 16.95
N GLU A 143 9.63 11.26 17.59
CA GLU A 143 10.14 11.71 18.90
C GLU A 143 9.74 10.75 20.04
N GLY A 144 10.53 10.73 21.12
CA GLY A 144 10.26 9.92 22.31
C GLY A 144 10.81 8.48 22.24
N LEU A 145 10.05 7.51 22.79
CA LEU A 145 10.43 6.09 22.77
C LEU A 145 10.74 5.60 21.35
N ALA A 146 10.09 6.21 20.35
CA ALA A 146 10.29 5.91 18.95
C ALA A 146 11.68 6.21 18.41
N ALA A 147 12.28 7.34 18.80
CA ALA A 147 13.65 7.67 18.43
C ALA A 147 14.67 6.73 19.08
N ARG A 148 14.37 6.27 20.31
CA ARG A 148 15.28 5.48 21.13
C ARG A 148 15.40 4.04 20.64
N LEU A 149 14.28 3.42 20.24
CA LEU A 149 14.26 2.02 19.79
C LEU A 149 15.07 1.79 18.50
N ALA A 150 15.33 2.83 17.71
CA ALA A 150 15.97 2.69 16.40
C ALA A 150 17.15 3.64 16.16
N GLY A 151 17.83 4.07 17.23
CA GLY A 151 19.05 4.89 17.14
C GLY A 151 18.88 6.20 16.36
N GLY A 152 17.66 6.75 16.31
CA GLY A 152 17.34 7.98 15.58
C GLY A 152 17.16 7.84 14.05
N VAL A 153 17.46 6.68 13.45
CA VAL A 153 17.30 6.47 12.00
C VAL A 153 15.83 6.61 11.60
N LEU A 154 14.93 5.91 12.29
CA LEU A 154 13.49 6.00 11.97
C LEU A 154 12.92 7.41 12.18
N ALA A 155 13.39 8.13 13.20
CA ALA A 155 12.98 9.52 13.42
C ALA A 155 13.44 10.45 12.28
N LYS A 156 14.59 10.18 11.67
CA LYS A 156 15.02 10.90 10.45
C LYS A 156 14.08 10.59 9.29
N GLU A 157 13.84 9.31 8.98
CA GLU A 157 12.97 8.89 7.87
C GLU A 157 11.54 9.41 8.02
N MET A 158 10.98 9.36 9.24
CA MET A 158 9.63 9.89 9.53
C MET A 158 9.55 11.41 9.34
N ARG A 159 10.58 12.17 9.73
CA ARG A 159 10.65 13.62 9.49
C ARG A 159 10.77 13.95 8.01
N GLU A 160 11.48 13.15 7.24
CA GLU A 160 11.58 13.32 5.78
C GLU A 160 10.24 13.04 5.10
N ALA A 161 9.54 11.97 5.49
CA ALA A 161 8.21 11.66 4.97
C ALA A 161 7.16 12.72 5.38
N ALA A 162 7.23 13.25 6.61
CA ALA A 162 6.31 14.27 7.11
C ALA A 162 6.39 15.62 6.38
N ARG A 163 7.46 15.87 5.61
CA ARG A 163 7.57 17.08 4.77
C ARG A 163 6.67 17.03 3.53
N GLN A 164 6.02 15.89 3.29
CA GLN A 164 5.30 15.59 2.06
C GLN A 164 3.82 15.29 2.35
N PRO A 165 2.87 15.72 1.50
CA PRO A 165 1.45 15.42 1.72
C PRO A 165 1.17 13.93 1.49
N ALA A 166 0.29 13.29 2.25
CA ALA A 166 0.13 11.82 2.28
C ALA A 166 -1.12 11.26 1.57
N SER A 167 -0.97 10.27 0.69
CA SER A 167 -2.06 9.63 -0.10
C SER A 167 -2.62 8.34 0.54
N TYR A 168 -3.95 8.10 0.38
CA TYR A 168 -4.64 7.06 1.13
C TYR A 168 -5.56 6.09 0.35
N ARG A 169 -5.76 6.13 -0.96
CA ARG A 169 -6.73 5.21 -1.60
C ARG A 169 -6.21 4.51 -2.84
N GLY A 170 -7.00 3.59 -3.41
CA GLY A 170 -6.81 3.06 -4.78
C GLY A 170 -5.71 2.05 -5.04
N THR A 171 -5.05 1.52 -4.01
CA THR A 171 -3.83 0.72 -4.20
C THR A 171 -4.11 -0.72 -4.64
N THR A 172 -3.33 -1.21 -5.59
CA THR A 172 -3.15 -2.64 -5.90
C THR A 172 -1.67 -3.04 -5.73
N HIS A 173 -1.41 -4.34 -5.55
CA HIS A 173 -0.08 -4.87 -5.30
C HIS A 173 0.17 -6.15 -6.11
N VAL A 174 1.40 -6.30 -6.60
CA VAL A 174 1.89 -7.51 -7.29
C VAL A 174 3.27 -7.88 -6.72
N SER A 175 3.45 -9.17 -6.44
CA SER A 175 4.74 -9.75 -6.04
C SER A 175 5.12 -10.87 -7.00
N VAL A 176 6.39 -10.90 -7.43
CA VAL A 176 6.93 -11.88 -8.38
C VAL A 176 8.31 -12.32 -7.91
N ILE A 177 8.59 -13.61 -7.98
CA ILE A 177 9.94 -14.17 -7.86
C ILE A 177 10.16 -15.13 -9.02
N ASP A 178 11.36 -15.12 -9.61
CA ASP A 178 11.74 -16.05 -10.68
C ASP A 178 12.78 -17.11 -10.24
N ALA A 179 13.11 -18.01 -11.15
CA ALA A 179 14.02 -19.12 -10.91
C ALA A 179 15.47 -18.66 -10.63
N ASP A 180 15.87 -17.54 -11.25
CA ASP A 180 17.19 -16.93 -11.12
C ASP A 180 17.37 -16.19 -9.78
N GLY A 181 16.28 -16.04 -9.02
CA GLY A 181 16.28 -15.40 -7.71
C GLY A 181 16.02 -13.90 -7.76
N ASN A 182 15.58 -13.37 -8.92
CA ASN A 182 15.07 -12.01 -8.97
C ASN A 182 13.74 -11.94 -8.20
N ALA A 183 13.55 -10.86 -7.46
CA ALA A 183 12.34 -10.60 -6.69
C ALA A 183 11.85 -9.18 -6.98
N ALA A 184 10.55 -9.04 -7.26
CA ALA A 184 9.90 -7.76 -7.47
C ALA A 184 8.66 -7.67 -6.58
N SER A 185 8.57 -6.57 -5.82
CA SER A 185 7.41 -6.19 -5.02
C SER A 185 6.96 -4.81 -5.51
N VAL A 186 5.75 -4.71 -6.05
CA VAL A 186 5.27 -3.50 -6.72
C VAL A 186 3.89 -3.11 -6.19
N SER A 187 3.79 -1.94 -5.58
CA SER A 187 2.51 -1.30 -5.25
C SER A 187 2.29 -0.10 -6.16
N LEU A 188 1.09 0.01 -6.71
CA LEU A 188 0.67 1.16 -7.51
C LEU A 188 -0.72 1.62 -7.07
N SER A 189 -1.00 2.91 -7.25
CA SER A 189 -2.30 3.48 -6.90
C SER A 189 -2.73 4.56 -7.87
N ASN A 190 -4.02 4.57 -8.18
CA ASN A 190 -4.69 5.64 -8.91
C ASN A 190 -5.62 6.49 -8.02
N GLY A 191 -5.63 6.26 -6.70
CA GLY A 191 -6.67 6.79 -5.83
C GLY A 191 -8.05 6.26 -6.25
N GLU A 192 -9.05 7.13 -6.24
CA GLU A 192 -10.37 6.83 -6.83
C GLU A 192 -10.41 7.14 -8.34
N GLY A 193 -9.44 7.92 -8.84
CA GLY A 193 -9.43 8.50 -10.17
C GLY A 193 -10.10 9.87 -10.24
N ASN A 194 -9.86 10.64 -11.29
CA ASN A 194 -10.42 11.99 -11.45
C ASN A 194 -11.80 12.03 -12.14
N GLY A 195 -12.39 10.88 -12.45
CA GLY A 195 -13.73 10.78 -13.05
C GLY A 195 -13.83 11.19 -14.52
N THR A 196 -12.70 11.32 -15.23
CA THR A 196 -12.67 11.68 -16.66
C THR A 196 -11.67 10.81 -17.43
N ILE A 197 -12.01 10.39 -18.64
CA ILE A 197 -11.13 9.64 -19.54
C ILE A 197 -10.19 10.58 -20.29
N VAL A 198 -8.92 10.21 -20.38
CA VAL A 198 -7.90 10.94 -21.16
C VAL A 198 -8.13 10.72 -22.65
N GLY A 199 -8.57 11.76 -23.34
CA GLY A 199 -8.82 11.74 -24.78
C GLY A 199 -9.61 10.49 -25.20
N ASN A 200 -9.05 9.75 -26.16
CA ASN A 200 -9.56 8.44 -26.61
C ASN A 200 -8.61 7.30 -26.21
N PHE A 201 -7.91 7.42 -25.07
CA PHE A 201 -6.91 6.46 -24.62
C PHE A 201 -7.44 5.47 -23.57
N GLY A 202 -8.73 5.57 -23.20
CA GLY A 202 -9.41 4.55 -22.39
C GLY A 202 -8.96 4.43 -20.93
N PHE A 203 -8.25 5.40 -20.36
CA PHE A 203 -7.87 5.41 -18.94
C PHE A 203 -8.18 6.73 -18.24
N MET A 204 -8.31 6.69 -16.90
CA MET A 204 -8.49 7.85 -16.03
C MET A 204 -7.18 8.23 -15.35
N LEU A 205 -6.96 9.53 -15.13
CA LEU A 205 -5.88 9.99 -14.27
C LEU A 205 -6.22 9.77 -12.80
N ASN A 206 -5.19 9.74 -11.95
CA ASN A 206 -5.36 9.70 -10.51
C ASN A 206 -5.97 11.02 -10.01
N ASN A 207 -6.52 11.00 -8.80
CA ASN A 207 -7.04 12.18 -8.10
C ASN A 207 -6.22 12.53 -6.86
N MET A 208 -4.93 12.16 -6.79
CA MET A 208 -4.18 12.27 -5.55
C MET A 208 -4.22 13.69 -4.99
N LEU A 209 -3.89 14.72 -5.79
CA LEU A 209 -3.92 16.11 -5.31
C LEU A 209 -5.32 16.65 -4.94
N GLY A 210 -6.39 15.92 -5.23
CA GLY A 210 -7.77 16.27 -4.88
C GLY A 210 -8.37 15.45 -3.74
N GLU A 211 -7.64 14.51 -3.13
CA GLU A 211 -8.13 13.83 -1.92
C GLU A 211 -8.16 14.82 -0.75
N GLU A 212 -9.28 14.90 -0.03
CA GLU A 212 -9.43 15.81 1.12
C GLU A 212 -8.35 15.56 2.19
N ASP A 213 -8.00 14.28 2.41
CA ASP A 213 -6.94 13.85 3.31
C ASP A 213 -5.53 14.35 2.90
N LEU A 214 -5.38 14.78 1.65
CA LEU A 214 -4.15 15.33 1.06
C LEU A 214 -4.09 16.87 1.09
N ALA A 215 -5.24 17.53 1.23
CA ALA A 215 -5.37 19.00 1.20
C ALA A 215 -5.40 19.61 2.61
N THR A 216 -4.44 19.24 3.47
CA THR A 216 -4.40 19.67 4.89
C THR A 216 -4.33 21.18 5.07
N ASP A 217 -3.71 21.89 4.12
CA ASP A 217 -3.57 23.35 4.11
C ASP A 217 -4.69 24.04 3.30
N GLY A 218 -5.71 23.29 2.87
CA GLY A 218 -6.80 23.71 2.00
C GLY A 218 -6.64 23.23 0.55
N LEU A 219 -7.77 23.13 -0.16
CA LEU A 219 -7.76 22.88 -1.61
C LEU A 219 -6.95 23.97 -2.31
N HIS A 220 -6.10 23.60 -3.27
CA HIS A 220 -5.20 24.51 -3.99
C HIS A 220 -4.00 25.07 -3.22
N ALA A 221 -3.77 24.63 -1.97
CA ALA A 221 -2.62 25.05 -1.16
C ALA A 221 -1.42 24.08 -1.22
N TRP A 222 -1.31 23.25 -2.26
CA TRP A 222 -0.21 22.30 -2.40
C TRP A 222 1.12 23.01 -2.73
N ARG A 223 2.22 22.36 -2.36
CA ARG A 223 3.57 22.78 -2.74
C ARG A 223 3.89 22.24 -4.14
N GLU A 224 4.24 23.13 -5.06
CA GLU A 224 4.63 22.77 -6.42
C GLU A 224 5.91 21.93 -6.44
N GLY A 225 6.09 21.13 -7.50
CA GLY A 225 7.30 20.32 -7.74
C GLY A 225 7.59 19.26 -6.67
N THR A 226 6.63 18.98 -5.81
CA THR A 226 6.81 18.18 -4.58
C THR A 226 6.13 16.82 -4.73
N ARG A 227 6.77 15.75 -4.23
CA ARG A 227 6.25 14.37 -4.34
C ARG A 227 5.42 14.02 -3.12
N LEU A 228 4.25 13.41 -3.31
CA LEU A 228 3.41 12.95 -2.21
C LEU A 228 4.09 11.83 -1.41
N SER A 229 3.94 11.89 -0.09
CA SER A 229 4.10 10.73 0.78
C SER A 229 3.02 9.70 0.46
N SER A 230 3.37 8.42 0.63
CA SER A 230 2.43 7.31 0.44
C SER A 230 2.52 6.34 1.60
N MET A 231 1.41 5.62 1.83
CA MET A 231 1.38 4.46 2.71
C MET A 231 1.77 3.15 1.99
N MET A 232 2.01 3.17 0.67
CA MET A 232 2.49 2.01 -0.07
C MET A 232 3.82 1.51 0.51
N ALA A 233 3.91 0.21 0.77
CA ALA A 233 5.11 -0.45 1.29
C ALA A 233 5.37 -1.76 0.55
N PRO A 234 5.76 -1.73 -0.74
CA PRO A 234 6.39 -2.90 -1.33
C PRO A 234 7.56 -3.32 -0.44
N THR A 235 7.59 -4.60 -0.07
CA THR A 235 8.50 -5.14 0.96
C THR A 235 9.17 -6.40 0.44
N ILE A 236 10.47 -6.53 0.72
CA ILE A 236 11.23 -7.77 0.50
C ILE A 236 11.82 -8.21 1.84
N ILE A 237 11.61 -9.46 2.22
CA ILE A 237 12.20 -10.09 3.41
C ILE A 237 13.28 -11.07 2.95
N LEU A 238 14.49 -10.89 3.46
CA LEU A 238 15.66 -11.73 3.21
C LEU A 238 16.03 -12.45 4.51
N GLN A 239 15.74 -13.74 4.61
CA GLN A 239 16.10 -14.54 5.77
C GLN A 239 17.55 -15.02 5.69
N SER A 240 18.15 -15.29 6.85
CA SER A 240 19.56 -15.71 6.96
C SER A 240 19.87 -17.05 6.30
N ASP A 241 18.87 -17.91 6.13
CA ASP A 241 18.99 -19.18 5.41
C ASP A 241 19.07 -19.01 3.89
N GLY A 242 18.79 -17.80 3.36
CA GLY A 242 18.72 -17.49 1.93
C GLY A 242 17.29 -17.52 1.37
N THR A 243 16.26 -17.66 2.22
CA THR A 243 14.86 -17.51 1.81
C THR A 243 14.56 -16.05 1.48
N VAL A 244 13.91 -15.82 0.33
CA VAL A 244 13.48 -14.50 -0.15
C VAL A 244 11.97 -14.49 -0.22
N THR A 245 11.33 -13.49 0.39
CA THR A 245 9.89 -13.26 0.28
C THR A 245 9.62 -11.86 -0.26
N ALA A 246 8.91 -11.73 -1.37
CA ALA A 246 8.37 -10.47 -1.85
C ALA A 246 6.90 -10.39 -1.40
N LEU A 247 6.51 -9.27 -0.78
CA LEU A 247 5.13 -9.06 -0.40
C LEU A 247 4.74 -7.58 -0.40
N GLY A 248 3.44 -7.35 -0.36
CA GLY A 248 2.84 -6.05 -0.15
C GLY A 248 1.34 -6.13 -0.30
N THR A 249 0.68 -4.98 -0.18
CA THR A 249 -0.78 -4.95 -0.06
C THR A 249 -1.33 -3.60 -0.49
N GLY A 250 -2.56 -3.62 -0.98
CA GLY A 250 -3.39 -2.42 -1.05
C GLY A 250 -4.25 -2.30 0.21
N GLY A 251 -4.46 -1.09 0.71
CA GLY A 251 -5.24 -0.92 1.94
C GLY A 251 -5.06 0.38 2.69
N SER A 252 -4.70 1.48 2.01
CA SER A 252 -4.61 2.80 2.66
C SER A 252 -3.66 2.80 3.88
N ASN A 253 -4.08 3.45 4.96
CA ASN A 253 -3.45 3.48 6.27
C ASN A 253 -3.19 2.08 6.86
N ARG A 254 -3.95 1.06 6.45
CA ARG A 254 -3.85 -0.32 6.96
C ARG A 254 -2.76 -1.15 6.27
N ILE A 255 -2.12 -0.61 5.22
CA ILE A 255 -0.98 -1.27 4.53
C ILE A 255 0.11 -1.64 5.55
N ARG A 256 0.50 -0.69 6.42
CA ARG A 256 1.56 -0.92 7.41
C ARG A 256 1.21 -2.03 8.41
N THR A 257 -0.04 -2.09 8.86
CA THR A 257 -0.45 -3.04 9.90
C THR A 257 -0.63 -4.44 9.31
N ALA A 258 -1.08 -4.55 8.06
CA ALA A 258 -1.17 -5.84 7.36
C ALA A 258 0.24 -6.41 7.09
N ILE A 259 1.18 -5.60 6.59
CA ILE A 259 2.56 -6.05 6.36
C ILE A 259 3.24 -6.43 7.67
N LEU A 260 3.08 -5.63 8.73
CA LEU A 260 3.64 -5.92 10.06
C LEU A 260 3.18 -7.30 10.56
N GLN A 261 1.87 -7.57 10.53
CA GLN A 261 1.30 -8.85 10.99
C GLN A 261 1.81 -10.02 10.15
N VAL A 262 1.86 -9.90 8.82
CA VAL A 262 2.41 -10.98 7.97
C VAL A 262 3.90 -11.19 8.22
N ALA A 263 4.68 -10.12 8.41
CA ALA A 263 6.10 -10.24 8.73
C ALA A 263 6.32 -10.99 10.07
N VAL A 264 5.56 -10.65 11.12
CA VAL A 264 5.62 -11.33 12.42
C VAL A 264 5.21 -12.80 12.30
N ASN A 265 4.12 -13.08 11.58
CA ASN A 265 3.67 -14.45 11.33
C ASN A 265 4.74 -15.31 10.64
N LEU A 266 5.46 -14.74 9.66
CA LEU A 266 6.51 -15.44 8.94
C LEU A 266 7.80 -15.59 9.77
N LEU A 267 8.21 -14.56 10.49
CA LEU A 267 9.53 -14.48 11.11
C LEU A 267 9.56 -14.95 12.56
N ASP A 268 8.52 -14.65 13.33
CA ASP A 268 8.45 -14.96 14.76
C ASP A 268 7.60 -16.20 15.06
N HIS A 269 6.61 -16.51 14.21
CA HIS A 269 5.72 -17.66 14.39
C HIS A 269 6.00 -18.81 13.42
N ASP A 270 7.00 -18.67 12.54
CA ASP A 270 7.39 -19.67 11.53
C ASP A 270 6.21 -20.22 10.70
N MET A 271 5.22 -19.36 10.41
CA MET A 271 4.04 -19.77 9.66
C MET A 271 4.38 -20.03 8.18
N SER A 272 3.59 -20.90 7.55
CA SER A 272 3.60 -21.03 6.09
C SER A 272 3.18 -19.71 5.42
N LEU A 273 3.57 -19.50 4.16
CA LEU A 273 3.29 -18.25 3.46
C LEU A 273 1.78 -17.98 3.39
N GLU A 274 1.02 -19.00 3.02
CA GLU A 274 -0.44 -18.94 2.93
C GLU A 274 -1.08 -18.69 4.30
N ALA A 275 -0.68 -19.44 5.33
CA ALA A 275 -1.24 -19.26 6.67
C ALA A 275 -0.96 -17.85 7.22
N ALA A 276 0.25 -17.32 6.99
CA ALA A 276 0.61 -15.96 7.42
C ALA A 276 -0.26 -14.89 6.74
N VAL A 277 -0.52 -15.03 5.43
CA VAL A 277 -1.40 -14.14 4.67
C VAL A 277 -2.86 -14.26 5.11
N GLU A 278 -3.34 -15.47 5.35
CA GLU A 278 -4.74 -15.71 5.70
C GLU A 278 -5.10 -15.43 7.15
N ALA A 279 -4.12 -15.39 8.05
CA ALA A 279 -4.30 -15.18 9.48
C ALA A 279 -5.27 -14.02 9.78
N PRO A 280 -6.10 -14.12 10.84
CA PRO A 280 -6.96 -13.03 11.29
C PRO A 280 -6.16 -11.75 11.56
N ARG A 281 -6.68 -10.61 11.13
CA ARG A 281 -6.00 -9.31 11.28
C ARG A 281 -6.72 -8.39 12.25
N LEU A 282 -5.95 -7.52 12.86
CA LEU A 282 -6.43 -6.33 13.56
C LEU A 282 -5.81 -5.05 12.99
N HIS A 283 -6.46 -3.92 13.25
CA HIS A 283 -5.96 -2.59 12.92
C HIS A 283 -6.35 -1.62 14.05
N VAL A 284 -5.42 -0.74 14.41
CA VAL A 284 -5.68 0.36 15.35
C VAL A 284 -5.60 1.69 14.59
N GLU A 285 -6.70 2.42 14.61
CA GLU A 285 -6.82 3.76 14.05
C GLU A 285 -6.11 4.80 14.93
N ARG A 286 -5.94 6.01 14.40
CA ARG A 286 -5.18 7.09 15.08
C ARG A 286 -5.80 7.51 16.41
N ASP A 287 -7.12 7.45 16.52
CA ASP A 287 -7.90 7.77 17.73
C ASP A 287 -7.94 6.64 18.77
N GLY A 288 -7.28 5.51 18.46
CA GLY A 288 -7.22 4.32 19.30
C GLY A 288 -8.38 3.35 19.08
N ALA A 289 -9.27 3.59 18.11
CA ALA A 289 -10.28 2.60 17.76
C ALA A 289 -9.62 1.35 17.15
N ILE A 290 -10.00 0.17 17.64
CA ILE A 290 -9.52 -1.11 17.17
C ILE A 290 -10.59 -1.80 16.33
N SER A 291 -10.21 -2.23 15.13
CA SER A 291 -11.00 -3.16 14.31
C SER A 291 -10.29 -4.51 14.27
N PHE A 292 -11.04 -5.61 14.31
CA PHE A 292 -10.46 -6.95 14.20
C PHE A 292 -11.39 -7.94 13.49
N GLU A 293 -10.78 -8.94 12.85
CA GLU A 293 -11.45 -10.05 12.18
C GLU A 293 -11.76 -11.22 13.13
N PRO A 294 -12.72 -12.09 12.78
CA PRO A 294 -12.97 -13.31 13.54
C PRO A 294 -11.75 -14.25 13.47
N GLY A 295 -11.58 -15.07 14.51
CA GLY A 295 -10.52 -16.08 14.61
C GLY A 295 -9.38 -15.72 15.55
N LEU A 296 -9.39 -14.52 16.15
CA LEU A 296 -8.55 -14.22 17.32
C LEU A 296 -8.99 -15.06 18.53
N PRO A 297 -8.12 -15.33 19.52
CA PRO A 297 -8.52 -16.03 20.74
C PRO A 297 -9.70 -15.34 21.44
N GLU A 298 -10.66 -16.11 21.98
CA GLU A 298 -11.89 -15.56 22.59
C GLU A 298 -11.59 -14.56 23.72
N ALA A 299 -10.58 -14.84 24.55
CA ALA A 299 -10.15 -13.94 25.61
C ALA A 299 -9.66 -12.58 25.07
N VAL A 300 -8.93 -12.57 23.94
CA VAL A 300 -8.48 -11.34 23.29
C VAL A 300 -9.66 -10.58 22.70
N GLN A 301 -10.59 -11.27 22.05
CA GLN A 301 -11.80 -10.64 21.52
C GLN A 301 -12.62 -9.98 22.64
N ALA A 302 -12.79 -10.66 23.78
CA ALA A 302 -13.47 -10.12 24.95
C ALA A 302 -12.76 -8.88 25.51
N GLU A 303 -11.43 -8.91 25.60
CA GLU A 303 -10.63 -7.77 26.03
C GLU A 303 -10.80 -6.57 25.09
N PHE A 304 -10.75 -6.78 23.77
CA PHE A 304 -10.99 -5.71 22.80
C PHE A 304 -12.41 -5.16 22.91
N LEU A 305 -13.43 -6.02 23.02
CA LEU A 305 -14.82 -5.60 23.15
C LEU A 305 -15.10 -4.83 24.45
N SER A 306 -14.28 -4.99 25.50
CA SER A 306 -14.39 -4.17 26.72
C SER A 306 -14.01 -2.69 26.52
N LEU A 307 -13.44 -2.33 25.34
CA LEU A 307 -13.17 -0.95 24.96
C LEU A 307 -14.41 -0.22 24.39
N GLU A 308 -15.57 -0.88 24.40
CA GLU A 308 -16.88 -0.34 24.02
C GLU A 308 -16.88 0.28 22.60
N GLU A 309 -17.26 1.55 22.46
CA GLU A 309 -17.37 2.26 21.17
C GLU A 309 -16.06 2.33 20.39
N LYS A 310 -14.92 2.04 21.05
CA LYS A 310 -13.61 1.98 20.39
C LYS A 310 -13.29 0.60 19.81
N ALA A 311 -14.16 -0.39 19.93
CA ALA A 311 -13.92 -1.72 19.39
C ALA A 311 -14.94 -2.11 18.32
N HIS A 312 -14.44 -2.57 17.18
CA HIS A 312 -15.24 -3.02 16.06
C HIS A 312 -14.85 -4.44 15.65
N ALA A 313 -15.64 -5.42 16.09
CA ALA A 313 -15.55 -6.79 15.64
C ALA A 313 -16.24 -6.93 14.26
N TRP A 314 -15.48 -7.33 13.24
CA TRP A 314 -16.04 -7.59 11.93
C TRP A 314 -16.69 -8.97 11.89
N PRO A 315 -17.80 -9.14 11.15
CA PRO A 315 -18.51 -10.43 11.08
C PRO A 315 -17.75 -11.48 10.25
N GLU A 316 -16.86 -11.04 9.36
CA GLU A 316 -16.11 -11.89 8.44
C GLU A 316 -14.77 -11.23 8.05
N ARG A 317 -13.91 -11.99 7.37
CA ARG A 317 -12.69 -11.45 6.76
C ARG A 317 -13.05 -10.35 5.75
N ASN A 318 -12.34 -9.23 5.78
CA ASN A 318 -12.74 -8.06 4.99
C ASN A 318 -11.57 -7.32 4.34
N LEU A 319 -11.82 -6.76 3.14
CA LEU A 319 -10.86 -5.92 2.40
C LEU A 319 -10.39 -4.69 3.20
N PHE A 320 -11.14 -4.29 4.23
CA PHE A 320 -10.74 -3.29 5.20
C PHE A 320 -9.34 -3.57 5.76
N PHE A 321 -9.00 -4.81 6.06
CA PHE A 321 -7.71 -5.22 6.64
C PHE A 321 -6.58 -5.41 5.61
N GLY A 322 -6.76 -4.85 4.42
CA GLY A 322 -5.84 -5.00 3.29
C GLY A 322 -5.97 -6.35 2.58
N GLY A 323 -5.14 -6.56 1.55
CA GLY A 323 -5.00 -7.84 0.86
C GLY A 323 -3.55 -8.10 0.48
N VAL A 324 -2.84 -8.92 1.27
CA VAL A 324 -1.41 -9.18 1.09
C VAL A 324 -1.19 -10.20 -0.02
N HIS A 325 -0.52 -9.80 -1.11
CA HIS A 325 -0.07 -10.72 -2.13
C HIS A 325 1.42 -10.96 -1.95
N ALA A 326 1.83 -12.22 -1.91
CA ALA A 326 3.20 -12.59 -1.58
C ALA A 326 3.71 -13.76 -2.43
N THR A 327 5.01 -13.76 -2.68
CA THR A 327 5.76 -14.87 -3.26
C THR A 327 6.99 -15.16 -2.41
N ARG A 328 7.37 -16.42 -2.28
CA ARG A 328 8.53 -16.86 -1.49
C ARG A 328 9.35 -17.88 -2.26
N ARG A 329 10.67 -17.75 -2.19
CA ARG A 329 11.63 -18.74 -2.70
C ARG A 329 12.58 -19.15 -1.60
N ARG A 330 12.69 -20.46 -1.39
CA ARG A 330 13.63 -21.09 -0.45
C ARG A 330 14.92 -21.49 -1.16
N PRO A 331 16.06 -21.59 -0.44
CA PRO A 331 17.37 -21.91 -1.03
C PRO A 331 17.41 -23.22 -1.81
N LYS A 332 16.64 -24.23 -1.38
CA LYS A 332 16.62 -25.58 -1.98
C LYS A 332 15.57 -25.75 -3.09
N GLY A 333 15.07 -24.65 -3.68
CA GLY A 333 14.17 -24.70 -4.84
C GLY A 333 12.68 -24.79 -4.51
N GLY A 334 12.27 -24.49 -3.28
CA GLY A 334 10.85 -24.37 -2.93
C GLY A 334 10.33 -22.98 -3.31
N VAL A 335 9.32 -22.91 -4.16
CA VAL A 335 8.62 -21.67 -4.53
C VAL A 335 7.19 -21.74 -4.01
N GLU A 336 6.74 -20.66 -3.40
CA GLU A 336 5.41 -20.53 -2.83
C GLU A 336 4.80 -19.21 -3.27
N GLY A 337 3.49 -19.17 -3.46
CA GLY A 337 2.75 -17.95 -3.72
C GLY A 337 1.46 -17.95 -2.90
N ALA A 338 1.08 -16.77 -2.39
CA ALA A 338 -0.14 -16.58 -1.62
C ALA A 338 -0.87 -15.32 -2.10
N GLY A 339 -2.11 -15.52 -2.56
CA GLY A 339 -3.01 -14.42 -2.95
C GLY A 339 -4.08 -14.23 -1.89
N ASP A 340 -4.15 -13.05 -1.26
CA ASP A 340 -5.13 -12.82 -0.19
C ASP A 340 -6.59 -12.84 -0.68
N PRO A 341 -7.45 -13.70 -0.13
CA PRO A 341 -8.87 -13.78 -0.52
C PRO A 341 -9.64 -12.49 -0.22
N ARG A 342 -9.20 -11.65 0.74
CA ARG A 342 -9.83 -10.34 1.05
C ARG A 342 -9.89 -9.41 -0.17
N ARG A 343 -9.00 -9.60 -1.15
CA ARG A 343 -8.98 -8.86 -2.42
C ARG A 343 -9.19 -9.74 -3.65
N ARG A 344 -9.67 -10.98 -3.46
CA ARG A 344 -9.74 -12.01 -4.51
C ARG A 344 -8.37 -12.23 -5.18
N GLY A 345 -7.32 -12.19 -4.37
CA GLY A 345 -5.96 -12.44 -4.81
C GLY A 345 -5.80 -13.85 -5.37
N VAL A 346 -4.92 -14.00 -6.33
CA VAL A 346 -4.55 -15.30 -6.92
C VAL A 346 -3.04 -15.40 -6.91
N ALA A 347 -2.53 -16.59 -6.65
CA ALA A 347 -1.13 -16.92 -6.85
C ALA A 347 -1.03 -18.04 -7.89
N SER A 348 0.01 -17.98 -8.73
CA SER A 348 0.32 -18.99 -9.74
C SER A 348 1.82 -19.20 -9.77
N ILE A 349 2.23 -20.46 -9.89
CA ILE A 349 3.63 -20.87 -10.10
C ILE A 349 3.66 -21.46 -11.51
N VAL A 350 4.55 -20.93 -12.35
CA VAL A 350 4.64 -21.25 -13.79
C VAL A 350 5.92 -22.03 -14.07
#